data_AF-A0AAD4BVE7-F1
#
_entry.id   AF-A0AAD4BVE7-F1
#
_cell.length_a   1.000
_cell.length_b   1.000
_cell.length_c   1.000
_cell.angle_alpha   90.00
_cell.angle_beta   90.00
_cell.angle_gamma   90.00
#
_symmetry.space_group_name_H-M   'P 1'
#
loop_
_entity.id
_entity.type
_entity.pdbx_description
1 polymer ?
#
loop_
_entity_poly.entity_id
_entity_poly.type
_entity_poly.pdbx_seq_one_letter_code
_entity_poly.pdbx_strand_id
1 'polypeptide(L)' 'MSNSLITPTEALLEVAKQHPFLAAIKTGGDQWSYAALWARIRQIADKIHDLDDTRNPIGLYTG' A
#
# COMPACT_ATOMS: atom_id res chain seq x y z
N MET A 1 -11.86 19.30 18.28
CA MET A 1 -11.88 18.36 17.16
C MET A 1 -10.52 17.70 17.08
N SER A 2 -10.44 16.40 17.37
CA SER A 2 -9.19 15.65 17.34
C SER A 2 -8.83 15.43 15.88
N ASN A 3 -7.86 16.18 15.36
CA ASN A 3 -7.32 15.96 14.02
C ASN A 3 -6.40 14.73 14.13
N SER A 4 -7.01 13.54 14.21
CA SER A 4 -6.26 12.29 14.22
C SER A 4 -5.53 12.17 12.89
N LEU A 5 -4.22 12.40 12.93
CA LEU A 5 -3.32 12.21 11.80
C LEU A 5 -3.36 10.73 11.45
N ILE A 6 -4.13 10.38 10.43
CA ILE A 6 -4.10 9.05 9.84
C ILE A 6 -2.73 8.83 9.19
N THR A 7 -2.23 7.62 9.28
CA THR A 7 -1.01 7.24 8.58
C THR A 7 -1.24 7.24 7.06
N PRO A 8 -0.20 7.41 6.24
CA PRO A 8 -0.34 7.32 4.79
C PRO A 8 -0.98 6.00 4.32
N THR A 9 -0.70 4.89 5.00
CA THR A 9 -1.29 3.57 4.71
C THR A 9 -2.79 3.54 5.00
N GLU A 10 -3.23 4.14 6.10
CA GLU A 10 -4.66 4.26 6.42
C GLU A 10 -5.38 5.17 5.44
N ALA A 11 -4.76 6.29 5.05
CA ALA A 11 -5.30 7.16 4.00
C ALA A 11 -5.48 6.41 2.67
N LEU A 12 -4.49 5.60 2.28
CA LEU A 12 -4.57 4.77 1.07
C LEU A 12 -5.69 3.74 1.16
N LEU A 13 -5.84 3.07 2.31
CA LEU A 13 -6.93 2.11 2.54
C LEU A 13 -8.29 2.78 2.39
N GLU A 14 -8.48 3.97 2.95
CA GLU A 14 -9.75 4.70 2.82
C GLU A 14 -10.06 5.05 1.36
N VAL A 15 -9.07 5.50 0.59
CA VAL A 15 -9.25 5.74 -0.84
C VAL A 15 -9.56 4.44 -1.60
N ALA A 16 -8.90 3.33 -1.27
CA ALA A 16 -9.17 2.04 -1.90
C ALA A 16 -10.58 1.50 -1.62
N LYS A 17 -11.14 1.80 -0.43
CA LYS A 17 -12.53 1.47 -0.10
C LYS A 17 -13.52 2.36 -0.86
N GLN A 18 -13.27 3.67 -0.92
CA GLN A 18 -14.19 4.63 -1.53
C GLN A 18 -14.16 4.60 -3.07
N HIS A 19 -12.98 4.33 -3.64
CA HIS A 19 -12.72 4.43 -5.07
C HIS A 19 -11.93 3.22 -5.62
N PRO A 20 -12.43 1.98 -5.45
CA PRO A 20 -11.66 0.76 -5.69
C PRO A 20 -11.16 0.60 -7.14
N PHE A 21 -11.90 1.11 -8.11
CA PHE A 21 -11.62 0.95 -9.54
C PHE A 21 -10.92 2.16 -10.18
N LEU A 22 -10.73 3.26 -9.44
CA LEU A 22 -9.97 4.40 -9.97
C LEU A 22 -8.49 4.04 -10.11
N ALA A 23 -7.85 4.61 -11.12
CA ALA A 23 -6.44 4.42 -11.39
C ALA A 23 -5.59 5.02 -10.25
N ALA A 24 -4.75 4.20 -9.64
CA ALA A 24 -3.82 4.61 -8.59
C ALA A 24 -2.39 4.79 -9.11
N ILE A 25 -1.93 3.87 -9.98
CA ILE A 25 -0.59 3.91 -10.59
C ILE A 25 -0.71 3.62 -12.08
N LYS A 26 0.09 4.32 -12.88
CA LYS A 26 0.30 4.08 -14.31
C LYS A 26 1.79 3.94 -14.57
N THR A 27 2.23 2.83 -15.16
CA THR A 27 3.65 2.58 -15.47
C THR A 27 3.79 1.64 -16.66
N GLY A 28 4.70 1.92 -17.59
CA GLY A 28 5.06 0.96 -18.65
C GLY A 28 3.92 0.45 -19.55
N GLY A 29 2.80 1.16 -19.64
CA GLY A 29 1.59 0.71 -20.36
C GLY A 29 0.56 -0.01 -19.47
N ASP A 30 0.93 -0.36 -18.24
CA ASP A 30 0.03 -0.95 -17.26
C ASP A 30 -0.62 0.11 -16.36
N GLN A 31 -1.84 -0.19 -15.93
CA GLN A 31 -2.59 0.61 -14.96
C GLN A 31 -3.07 -0.27 -13.81
N TRP A 32 -2.85 0.21 -12.59
CA TRP A 32 -3.29 -0.45 -11.37
C TRP A 32 -4.36 0.39 -10.71
N SER A 33 -5.49 -0.24 -10.34
CA SER A 33 -6.52 0.43 -9.56
C SER A 33 -6.13 0.53 -8.07
N TYR A 34 -6.80 1.39 -7.31
CA TYR A 34 -6.54 1.49 -5.86
C TYR A 34 -6.77 0.15 -5.13
N ALA A 35 -7.79 -0.62 -5.52
CA ALA A 35 -8.01 -1.95 -4.93
C ALA A 35 -6.86 -2.93 -5.27
N ALA A 36 -6.40 -2.95 -6.53
CA ALA A 36 -5.29 -3.81 -6.95
C ALA A 36 -3.97 -3.44 -6.26
N LEU A 37 -3.70 -2.13 -6.14
CA LEU A 37 -2.56 -1.61 -5.42
C LEU A 37 -2.60 -2.01 -3.94
N TRP A 38 -3.75 -1.81 -3.27
CA TRP A 38 -3.91 -2.17 -1.87
C TRP A 38 -3.70 -3.67 -1.62
N ALA A 39 -4.31 -4.52 -2.47
CA ALA A 39 -4.13 -5.97 -2.39
C ALA A 39 -2.65 -6.36 -2.51
N ARG A 40 -1.91 -5.71 -3.42
CA ARG A 40 -0.48 -5.97 -3.58
C ARG A 40 0.36 -5.51 -2.38
N ILE A 41 0.06 -4.35 -1.81
CA ILE A 41 0.73 -3.86 -0.59
C ILE A 41 0.51 -4.84 0.56
N ARG A 42 -0.73 -5.33 0.75
CA ARG A 42 -1.04 -6.34 1.77
C ARG A 42 -0.24 -7.63 1.57
N GLN A 43 -0.18 -8.15 0.34
CA GLN A 43 0.63 -9.33 0.02
C GLN A 43 2.12 -9.15 0.32
N ILE A 44 2.68 -7.96 0.07
CA ILE A 44 4.08 -7.66 0.38
C ILE A 44 4.28 -7.54 1.89
N ALA A 45 3.37 -6.84 2.59
CA ALA A 45 3.43 -6.66 4.03
C ALA A 45 3.33 -7.98 4.79
N ASP A 46 2.44 -8.88 4.37
CA ASP A 46 2.29 -10.20 4.98
C ASP A 46 3.60 -11.01 4.82
N LYS A 47 4.23 -10.97 3.65
CA LYS A 47 5.54 -11.61 3.41
C LYS A 47 6.68 -11.00 4.22
N ILE A 48 6.66 -9.67 4.41
CA ILE A 48 7.66 -8.99 5.25
C ILE A 48 7.55 -9.49 6.69
N HIS A 49 6.31 -9.61 7.19
CA HIS A 49 6.08 -10.10 8.55
C HIS A 49 6.58 -11.53 8.74
N ASP A 50 6.45 -12.37 7.73
CA ASP A 50 7.02 -13.73 7.73
C ASP A 50 8.56 -13.74 7.73
N LEU A 51 9.21 -12.69 7.21
CA LEU A 51 10.66 -12.58 7.08
C LEU A 51 11.33 -11.90 8.29
N ASP A 52 10.68 -10.90 8.89
CA ASP A 52 11.19 -10.15 10.04
C ASP A 52 10.02 -9.54 10.86
N ASP A 53 9.80 -10.04 12.07
CA ASP A 53 8.79 -9.53 13.00
C ASP A 53 9.30 -8.39 13.90
N THR A 54 10.60 -8.09 13.85
CA THR A 54 11.28 -7.21 14.80
C THR A 54 11.15 -5.72 14.47
N ARG A 55 10.43 -5.39 13.39
CA ARG A 55 10.18 -4.01 12.90
C ARG A 55 11.45 -3.26 12.49
N ASN A 56 12.48 -3.96 12.06
CA ASN A 56 13.69 -3.32 11.55
C ASN A 56 13.43 -2.56 10.23
N PRO A 57 14.27 -1.57 9.90
CA PRO A 57 14.27 -0.96 8.58
C PRO A 57 14.48 -2.00 7.48
N ILE A 58 13.68 -1.91 6.42
CA ILE A 58 13.74 -2.84 5.28
C ILE A 58 14.45 -2.15 4.13
N GLY A 59 15.52 -2.77 3.64
CA GLY A 59 16.23 -2.31 2.45
C GLY A 59 15.42 -2.56 1.18
N LEU A 60 15.18 -1.52 0.38
CA LEU A 60 14.55 -1.61 -0.93
C LEU A 60 15.63 -1.56 -2.01
N TYR A 61 15.83 -2.66 -2.72
CA TYR A 61 16.74 -2.74 -3.86
C TYR A 61 15.92 -2.81 -5.15
N THR A 62 15.97 -1.75 -5.95
CA THR A 62 15.32 -1.69 -7.26
C THR A 62 16.40 -1.53 -8.32
N GLY A 63 16.55 -2.53 -9.19
CA GLY A 63 17.50 -2.54 -10.31
C GLY A 63 16.85 -2.14 -11.64
#